data_AF-A0A519GWP8-F1
#
_entry.id   AF-A0A519GWP8-F1
#
_cell.length_a   1.000
_cell.length_b   1.000
_cell.length_c   1.000
_cell.angle_alpha   90.00
_cell.angle_beta   90.00
_cell.angle_gamma   90.00
#
_symmetry.space_group_name_H-M   'P 1'
#
loop_
_entity.id
_entity.type
_entity.pdbx_description
1 polymer ?
#
loop_
_entity_poly.entity_id
_entity_poly.type
_entity_poly.pdbx_seq_one_letter_code
_entity_poly.pdbx_strand_id
1 'polypeptide(L)'
;MAISDIKEYAHLTDADVEALSDELTSIRRDITESLGDRDAAYIRRTIGFQRVLDAAARWVIHGSRTTTGWVLGTTALAVAKSVENMEIGHNVGHGQWDWMNDPEIHSSSWEWDMAGLSSQWRYSHNYRHHVFSNIVGMDDDLGYGVIRITR
;
A
#
# COMPACT_ATOMS: atom_id res chain seq x y z
N MET A 1 13.12 -19.54 -15.37
CA MET A 1 12.17 -20.68 -15.33
C MET A 1 11.44 -20.69 -16.66
N ALA A 2 11.54 -21.77 -17.43
CA ALA A 2 10.74 -21.94 -18.63
C ALA A 2 9.55 -22.81 -18.25
N ILE A 3 8.34 -22.34 -18.54
CA ILE A 3 7.11 -23.13 -18.43
C ILE A 3 7.27 -24.31 -19.38
N SER A 4 7.67 -25.47 -18.85
CA SER A 4 8.00 -26.66 -19.65
C SER A 4 6.78 -27.50 -20.01
N ASP A 5 5.66 -27.31 -19.31
CA ASP A 5 4.41 -28.02 -19.58
C ASP A 5 3.25 -27.04 -19.82
N ILE A 6 3.24 -26.42 -21.00
CA ILE A 6 2.18 -25.49 -21.41
C ILE A 6 0.80 -26.15 -21.33
N LYS A 7 0.67 -27.47 -21.52
CA LYS A 7 -0.62 -28.17 -21.46
C LYS A 7 -1.15 -28.25 -20.03
N GLU A 8 -0.29 -28.46 -19.04
CA GLU A 8 -0.68 -28.43 -17.62
C GLU A 8 -1.19 -27.05 -17.20
N TYR A 9 -0.65 -25.96 -17.79
CA TYR A 9 -1.08 -24.58 -17.51
C TYR A 9 -2.17 -24.04 -18.46
N ALA A 10 -2.49 -24.72 -19.56
CA ALA A 10 -3.48 -24.30 -20.56
C ALA A 10 -4.62 -25.33 -20.70
N HIS A 11 -5.03 -25.94 -19.58
CA HIS A 11 -6.10 -26.93 -19.53
C HIS A 11 -7.51 -26.31 -19.49
N LEU A 12 -7.62 -25.01 -19.22
CA LEU A 12 -8.89 -24.30 -19.17
C LEU A 12 -9.46 -24.13 -20.58
N THR A 13 -10.74 -24.48 -20.73
CA THR A 13 -11.51 -24.17 -21.93
C THR A 13 -11.92 -22.69 -21.92
N ASP A 14 -12.34 -22.16 -23.07
CA ASP A 14 -12.89 -20.79 -23.15
C ASP A 14 -14.07 -20.59 -22.18
N ALA A 15 -14.88 -21.63 -21.96
CA ALA A 15 -15.99 -21.60 -21.01
C ALA A 15 -15.52 -21.56 -19.55
N ASP A 16 -14.43 -22.25 -19.21
CA ASP A 16 -13.84 -22.19 -17.86
C ASP A 16 -13.25 -20.81 -17.58
N VAL A 17 -12.61 -20.20 -18.59
CA VAL A 17 -12.06 -18.84 -18.49
C VAL A 17 -13.16 -17.81 -18.31
N GLU A 18 -14.26 -17.92 -19.06
CA GLU A 18 -15.41 -17.01 -18.90
C GLU A 18 -16.07 -17.17 -17.53
N ALA A 19 -16.27 -18.41 -17.07
CA ALA A 19 -16.83 -18.68 -15.74
C ALA A 19 -15.96 -18.08 -14.63
N LEU A 20 -14.63 -18.23 -14.73
CA LEU A 20 -13.69 -17.61 -13.80
C LEU A 20 -13.75 -16.07 -13.84
N SER A 21 -13.87 -15.48 -15.03
CA SER A 21 -14.03 -14.03 -15.21
C SER A 21 -15.30 -13.51 -14.51
N ASP A 22 -16.41 -14.22 -14.67
CA ASP A 22 -17.69 -13.91 -14.04
C ASP A 22 -17.62 -14.03 -12.52
N GLU A 23 -16.99 -15.08 -12.00
CA GLU A 23 -16.77 -15.26 -10.55
C GLU A 23 -15.94 -14.12 -9.95
N LEU A 24 -14.79 -13.80 -10.56
CA LEU A 24 -13.93 -12.70 -10.12
C LEU A 24 -14.64 -11.35 -10.21
N THR A 25 -15.44 -11.14 -11.26
CA THR A 25 -16.23 -9.93 -11.42
C THR A 25 -17.32 -9.82 -10.35
N SER A 26 -17.98 -10.93 -10.01
CA SER A 26 -18.97 -10.95 -8.92
C SER A 26 -18.32 -10.62 -7.59
N ILE A 27 -17.17 -11.24 -7.26
CA ILE A 27 -16.44 -10.93 -6.01
C ILE A 27 -16.06 -9.45 -5.96
N ARG A 28 -15.52 -8.90 -7.06
CA ARG A 28 -15.16 -7.48 -7.13
C ARG A 28 -16.39 -6.59 -6.89
N ARG A 29 -17.52 -6.91 -7.51
CA ARG A 29 -18.77 -6.17 -7.33
C ARG A 29 -19.21 -6.21 -5.87
N ASP A 30 -19.32 -7.41 -5.30
CA ASP A 30 -19.82 -7.60 -3.94
C ASP A 30 -18.95 -6.85 -2.91
N ILE A 31 -17.63 -6.86 -3.08
CA ILE A 31 -16.70 -6.09 -2.24
C ILE A 31 -16.87 -4.59 -2.46
N THR A 32 -16.91 -4.12 -3.71
CA THR A 32 -17.02 -2.69 -4.02
C THR A 32 -18.36 -2.11 -3.55
N GLU A 33 -19.46 -2.86 -3.68
CA GLU A 33 -20.79 -2.50 -3.19
C GLU A 33 -20.87 -2.53 -1.66
N SER A 34 -20.01 -3.29 -0.99
CA SER A 34 -19.94 -3.32 0.48
C SER A 34 -19.25 -2.09 1.09
N LEU A 35 -18.49 -1.33 0.29
CA LEU A 35 -17.77 -0.14 0.76
C LEU A 35 -18.77 0.95 1.15
N GLY A 36 -18.53 1.61 2.29
CA GLY A 36 -19.38 2.72 2.70
C GLY A 36 -18.90 3.46 3.93
N ASP A 37 -19.86 4.05 4.65
CA ASP A 37 -19.60 4.97 5.76
C ASP A 37 -18.72 4.38 6.86
N ARG A 38 -18.79 3.06 7.08
CA ARG A 38 -17.96 2.38 8.07
C ARG A 38 -16.48 2.44 7.70
N ASP A 39 -16.15 2.16 6.44
CA ASP A 39 -14.78 2.16 5.93
C ASP A 39 -14.24 3.59 5.85
N ALA A 40 -15.08 4.52 5.40
CA ALA A 40 -14.74 5.94 5.39
C ALA A 40 -14.50 6.50 6.80
N ALA A 41 -15.30 6.07 7.79
CA ALA A 41 -15.08 6.42 9.19
C ALA A 41 -13.82 5.77 9.76
N TYR A 42 -13.49 4.55 9.35
CA TYR A 42 -12.27 3.86 9.75
C TYR A 42 -11.04 4.66 9.34
N ILE A 43 -10.86 4.96 8.05
CA ILE A 43 -9.65 5.65 7.59
C ILE A 43 -9.51 7.04 8.20
N ARG A 44 -10.60 7.81 8.33
CA ARG A 44 -10.59 9.13 8.98
C ARG A 44 -10.18 9.03 10.46
N ARG A 45 -10.66 8.02 11.19
CA ARG A 45 -10.25 7.78 12.58
C ARG A 45 -8.80 7.33 12.67
N THR A 46 -8.34 6.48 11.77
CA THR A 46 -6.94 6.02 11.71
C THR A 46 -5.99 7.18 11.47
N ILE A 47 -6.31 8.08 10.53
CA ILE A 47 -5.55 9.32 10.29
C ILE A 47 -5.55 10.20 11.54
N GLY A 48 -6.72 10.43 12.16
CA GLY A 48 -6.81 11.22 13.39
C GLY A 48 -5.98 10.65 14.54
N PHE A 49 -6.06 9.34 14.76
CA PHE A 49 -5.26 8.62 15.75
C PHE A 49 -3.77 8.77 15.48
N GLN A 50 -3.33 8.53 14.24
CA GLN A 50 -1.94 8.63 13.82
C GLN A 50 -1.39 10.04 14.05
N ARG A 51 -2.12 11.08 13.62
CA ARG A 51 -1.72 12.49 13.74
C ARG A 51 -1.57 12.92 15.20
N VAL A 52 -2.53 12.54 16.05
CA VAL A 52 -2.49 12.82 17.48
C VAL A 52 -1.32 12.09 18.14
N LEU A 53 -1.11 10.82 17.81
CA LEU A 53 -0.03 10.01 18.37
C LEU A 53 1.35 10.54 17.96
N ASP A 54 1.56 10.89 16.68
CA ASP A 54 2.81 11.48 16.19
C ASP A 54 3.13 12.78 16.92
N ALA A 55 2.18 13.71 17.00
CA ALA A 55 2.36 14.96 17.70
C ALA A 55 2.67 14.72 19.18
N ALA A 56 1.82 13.98 19.90
CA ALA A 56 2.02 13.70 21.32
C ALA A 56 3.38 13.03 21.60
N ALA A 57 3.79 12.09 20.77
CA ALA A 57 5.08 11.42 20.88
C ALA A 57 6.25 12.40 20.75
N ARG A 58 6.23 13.29 19.75
CA ARG A 58 7.25 14.34 19.59
C ARG A 58 7.29 15.30 20.76
N TRP A 59 6.12 15.69 21.28
CA TRP A 59 6.03 16.50 22.49
C TRP A 59 6.64 15.81 23.72
N VAL A 60 6.39 14.51 23.91
CA VAL A 60 7.01 13.73 25.00
C VAL A 60 8.53 13.65 24.83
N ILE A 61 9.02 13.39 23.62
CA ILE A 61 10.48 13.33 23.34
C ILE A 61 11.14 14.67 23.66
N HIS A 62 10.53 15.78 23.25
CA HIS A 62 11.11 17.11 23.46
C HIS A 62 10.95 17.61 24.91
N GLY A 63 9.83 17.31 25.56
CA GLY A 63 9.49 17.79 26.90
C GLY A 63 10.03 16.94 28.04
N SER A 64 10.36 15.67 27.80
CA SER A 64 10.93 14.79 28.83
C SER A 64 12.45 14.88 28.88
N ARG A 65 12.99 14.98 30.10
CA ARG A 65 14.43 14.85 30.38
C ARG A 65 14.79 13.48 30.97
N THR A 66 13.81 12.59 31.14
CA THR A 66 14.00 11.25 31.68
C THR A 66 14.17 10.24 30.56
N THR A 67 14.99 9.21 30.80
CA THR A 67 15.13 8.06 29.89
C THR A 67 13.79 7.38 29.62
N THR A 68 12.94 7.23 30.64
CA THR A 68 11.62 6.62 30.49
C THR A 68 10.73 7.40 29.52
N GLY A 69 10.65 8.73 29.66
CA GLY A 69 9.86 9.54 28.74
C GLY A 69 10.44 9.54 27.32
N TRP A 70 11.76 9.53 27.17
CA TRP A 70 12.40 9.39 25.86
C TRP A 70 12.07 8.04 25.20
N VAL A 71 12.14 6.92 25.93
CA VAL A 71 11.78 5.59 25.42
C VAL A 71 10.30 5.54 25.04
N LEU A 72 9.41 6.03 25.91
CA LEU A 72 7.97 6.05 25.65
C LEU A 72 7.63 6.87 24.41
N GLY A 73 8.16 8.09 24.33
CA GLY A 73 7.95 8.98 23.18
C GLY A 73 8.50 8.40 21.88
N THR A 74 9.72 7.83 21.91
CA THR A 74 10.31 7.19 20.71
C THR A 74 9.49 5.99 20.25
N THR A 75 9.00 5.17 21.19
CA THR A 75 8.18 4.01 20.87
C THR A 75 6.83 4.43 20.29
N ALA A 76 6.17 5.41 20.89
CA ALA A 76 4.92 5.98 20.39
C ALA A 76 5.09 6.60 18.99
N LEU A 77 6.21 7.30 18.75
CA LEU A 77 6.53 7.86 17.44
C LEU A 77 6.76 6.75 16.40
N ALA A 78 7.48 5.68 16.77
CA ALA A 78 7.67 4.53 15.88
C ALA A 78 6.33 3.89 15.49
N VAL A 79 5.40 3.73 16.44
CA VAL A 79 4.05 3.24 16.15
C VAL A 79 3.30 4.18 15.22
N ALA A 80 3.31 5.49 15.48
CA ALA A 80 2.65 6.48 14.62
C ALA A 80 3.23 6.45 13.18
N LYS A 81 4.56 6.31 13.05
CA LYS A 81 5.23 6.18 11.76
C LYS A 81 4.89 4.87 11.06
N SER A 82 4.73 3.75 11.77
CA SER A 82 4.29 2.48 11.18
C SER A 82 2.86 2.55 10.65
N VAL A 83 1.95 3.19 11.38
CA VAL A 83 0.57 3.41 10.93
C VAL A 83 0.54 4.31 9.69
N GLU A 84 1.28 5.42 9.70
CA GLU A 84 1.41 6.28 8.52
C GLU A 84 2.03 5.54 7.33
N ASN A 85 2.98 4.64 7.57
CA ASN A 85 3.68 3.91 6.52
C ASN A 85 2.77 2.86 5.86
N MET A 86 2.30 1.88 6.61
CA MET A 86 1.67 0.69 6.01
C MET A 86 0.15 0.76 5.98
N GLU A 87 -0.48 1.48 6.91
CA GLU A 87 -1.95 1.52 7.00
C GLU A 87 -2.55 2.68 6.21
N ILE A 88 -1.87 3.84 6.20
CA ILE A 88 -2.37 5.06 5.56
C ILE A 88 -1.66 5.28 4.21
N GLY A 89 -0.39 5.71 4.23
CA GLY A 89 0.31 6.21 3.04
C GLY A 89 0.43 5.18 1.93
N HIS A 90 0.82 3.93 2.25
CA HIS A 90 0.87 2.84 1.29
C HIS A 90 -0.48 2.57 0.63
N ASN A 91 -1.54 2.42 1.44
CA ASN A 91 -2.88 2.07 0.96
C ASN A 91 -3.54 3.19 0.16
N VAL A 92 -3.43 4.44 0.64
CA VAL A 92 -3.88 5.62 -0.13
C VAL A 92 -3.08 5.74 -1.42
N GLY A 93 -1.76 5.53 -1.38
CA GLY A 93 -0.89 5.55 -2.55
C GLY A 93 -1.25 4.51 -3.61
N HIS A 94 -1.82 3.37 -3.19
CA HIS A 94 -2.37 2.34 -4.08
C HIS A 94 -3.80 2.61 -4.58
N GLY A 95 -4.44 3.69 -4.13
CA GLY A 95 -5.80 4.04 -4.54
C GLY A 95 -6.90 3.28 -3.81
N GLN A 96 -6.59 2.63 -2.67
CA GLN A 96 -7.57 1.87 -1.89
C GLN A 96 -8.80 2.71 -1.48
N TRP A 97 -8.63 4.02 -1.32
CA TRP A 97 -9.66 4.95 -0.83
C TRP A 97 -10.24 5.86 -1.90
N ASP A 98 -9.81 5.74 -3.17
CA ASP A 98 -10.22 6.67 -4.24
C ASP A 98 -11.73 6.62 -4.53
N TRP A 99 -12.40 5.51 -4.20
CA TRP A 99 -13.86 5.37 -4.28
C TRP A 99 -14.62 6.38 -3.42
N MET A 100 -13.99 6.92 -2.37
CA MET A 100 -14.60 7.95 -1.51
C MET A 100 -14.72 9.30 -2.23
N ASN A 101 -13.96 9.52 -3.32
CA ASN A 101 -13.83 10.80 -4.00
C ASN A 101 -13.54 11.96 -3.02
N ASP A 102 -12.75 11.67 -1.98
CA ASP A 102 -12.36 12.61 -0.94
C ASP A 102 -11.07 13.30 -1.39
N PRO A 103 -11.03 14.63 -1.56
CA PRO A 103 -9.88 15.32 -2.13
C PRO A 103 -8.64 15.27 -1.23
N GLU A 104 -8.82 15.04 0.08
CA GLU A 104 -7.71 14.88 1.01
C GLU A 104 -7.21 13.43 1.05
N ILE A 105 -8.09 12.45 0.88
CA ILE A 105 -7.77 11.01 0.96
C ILE A 105 -7.86 10.38 -0.44
N HIS A 106 -6.93 10.76 -1.32
CA HIS A 106 -6.86 10.25 -2.69
C HIS A 106 -5.41 9.97 -3.09
N SER A 107 -5.20 8.89 -3.83
CA SER A 107 -3.89 8.50 -4.39
C SER A 107 -3.15 9.60 -5.16
N SER A 108 -3.89 10.54 -5.77
CA SER A 108 -3.34 11.61 -6.61
C SER A 108 -2.86 12.83 -5.81
N SER A 109 -3.44 13.06 -4.62
CA SER A 109 -3.19 14.24 -3.79
C SER A 109 -2.51 13.94 -2.46
N TRP A 110 -2.60 12.71 -1.95
CA TRP A 110 -1.97 12.33 -0.69
C TRP A 110 -0.45 12.41 -0.80
N GLU A 111 0.14 13.16 0.12
CA GLU A 111 1.58 13.18 0.32
C GLU A 111 1.94 12.36 1.55
N TRP A 112 2.57 11.23 1.27
CA TRP A 112 3.04 10.28 2.27
C TRP A 112 4.30 10.81 2.95
N ASP A 113 4.29 10.86 4.28
CA ASP A 113 5.46 11.20 5.11
C ASP A 113 6.52 10.08 5.09
N MET A 114 7.22 9.97 3.96
CA MET A 114 8.33 9.07 3.68
C MET A 114 9.58 9.82 3.22
N ALA A 115 10.71 9.11 3.12
CA ALA A 115 11.98 9.68 2.63
C ALA A 115 11.99 9.81 1.09
N GLY A 116 11.00 10.50 0.52
CA GLY A 116 10.85 10.70 -0.93
C GLY A 116 9.51 11.34 -1.27
N LEU A 117 9.33 11.70 -2.54
CA LEU A 117 8.05 12.23 -3.03
C LEU A 117 7.08 11.08 -3.33
N SER A 118 5.81 11.26 -3.00
CA SER A 118 4.77 10.26 -3.27
C SER A 118 4.62 9.97 -4.77
N SER A 119 4.85 10.98 -5.62
CA SER A 119 4.86 10.82 -7.08
C SER A 119 5.98 9.89 -7.58
N GLN A 120 7.15 9.95 -6.97
CA GLN A 120 8.27 9.07 -7.30
C GLN A 120 7.97 7.64 -6.87
N TRP A 121 7.42 7.47 -5.66
CA TRP A 121 6.99 6.16 -5.17
C TRP A 121 5.90 5.55 -6.05
N ARG A 122 4.87 6.32 -6.44
CA ARG A 122 3.84 5.84 -7.38
C ARG A 122 4.42 5.42 -8.72
N TYR A 123 5.41 6.14 -9.24
CA TYR A 123 6.07 5.74 -10.48
C TYR A 123 6.92 4.48 -10.32
N SER A 124 7.77 4.39 -9.30
CA SER A 124 8.64 3.22 -9.12
C SER A 124 7.88 1.99 -8.66
N HIS A 125 6.88 2.15 -7.80
CA HIS A 125 6.17 1.04 -7.19
C HIS A 125 4.90 0.70 -7.98
N ASN A 126 3.97 1.63 -8.18
CA ASN A 126 2.71 1.29 -8.85
C ASN A 126 2.92 1.06 -10.35
N TYR A 127 3.67 1.93 -11.02
CA TYR A 127 3.87 1.78 -12.47
C TYR A 127 4.98 0.79 -12.82
N ARG A 128 6.22 1.02 -12.39
CA ARG A 128 7.35 0.15 -12.78
C ARG A 128 7.21 -1.26 -12.17
N HIS A 129 6.90 -1.36 -10.88
CA HIS A 129 6.85 -2.66 -10.20
C HIS A 129 5.49 -3.39 -10.33
N HIS A 130 4.33 -2.76 -10.14
CA HIS A 130 3.03 -3.48 -10.22
C HIS A 130 2.49 -3.66 -11.65
N VAL A 131 2.66 -2.70 -12.57
CA VAL A 131 2.20 -2.87 -13.97
C VAL A 131 3.13 -3.79 -14.76
N PHE A 132 4.44 -3.67 -14.55
CA PHE A 132 5.43 -4.47 -15.25
C PHE A 132 6.10 -5.49 -14.34
N SER A 133 5.37 -6.03 -13.35
CA SER A 133 5.89 -7.02 -12.42
C SER A 133 6.60 -8.15 -13.14
N ASN A 134 7.81 -8.45 -12.71
CA ASN A 134 8.63 -9.52 -13.27
C ASN A 134 8.98 -9.34 -14.76
N ILE A 135 8.96 -8.13 -15.31
CA ILE A 135 9.44 -7.83 -16.66
C ILE A 135 10.86 -7.26 -16.60
N VAL A 136 11.82 -8.00 -17.16
CA VAL A 136 13.24 -7.62 -17.19
C VAL A 136 13.43 -6.25 -17.85
N GLY A 137 14.18 -5.37 -17.20
CA GLY A 137 14.43 -3.99 -17.65
C GLY A 137 13.31 -3.00 -17.32
N MET A 138 12.17 -3.49 -16.84
CA MET A 138 11.02 -2.68 -16.43
C MET A 138 10.78 -2.72 -14.93
N ASP A 139 10.86 -3.89 -14.32
CA ASP A 139 10.80 -4.06 -12.87
C ASP A 139 12.20 -4.23 -12.32
N ASP A 140 12.66 -3.22 -11.57
CA ASP A 140 14.00 -3.20 -11.01
C ASP A 140 14.12 -4.18 -9.82
N ASP A 141 13.00 -4.69 -9.27
CA ASP A 141 12.98 -5.63 -8.16
C ASP A 141 13.46 -7.04 -8.57
N LEU A 142 13.42 -7.37 -9.87
CA LEU A 142 14.04 -8.59 -10.41
C LEU A 142 15.58 -8.58 -10.33
N GLY A 143 16.19 -7.48 -9.92
CA GLY A 143 17.63 -7.33 -9.89
C GLY A 143 18.10 -6.33 -8.85
N TYR A 144 17.58 -6.39 -7.62
CA TYR A 144 18.03 -5.54 -6.51
C TYR A 144 19.56 -5.55 -6.38
N GLY A 145 20.20 -4.53 -6.95
CA GLY A 145 21.63 -4.24 -6.89
C GLY A 145 22.55 -5.43 -7.15
N VAL A 146 23.00 -6.08 -6.06
CA VAL A 146 24.05 -7.12 -6.05
C VAL A 146 23.54 -8.52 -6.42
N ILE A 147 22.23 -8.76 -6.34
CA ILE A 147 21.64 -10.06 -6.66
C ILE A 147 21.03 -9.97 -8.07
N ARG A 148 21.76 -10.54 -9.02
CA ARG A 148 21.35 -10.60 -10.43
C ARG A 148 20.47 -11.83 -10.63
N ILE A 149 19.19 -11.66 -10.92
CA ILE A 149 18.30 -12.74 -11.43
C ILE A 149 18.34 -12.72 -12.97
N THR A 150 19.54 -12.60 -13.55
CA THR A 150 19.74 -12.86 -14.98
C THR A 150 20.50 -14.17 -15.12
N ARG A 151 20.22 -14.90 -16.20
CA ARG A 151 21.22 -15.82 -16.75
C ARG A 151 22.42 -15.03 -17.29
#